data_AF-A0A1A0H5A6-F1
#
_entry.id   AF-A0A1A0H5A6-F1
#
_cell.length_a   1.000
_cell.length_b   1.000
_cell.length_c   1.000
_cell.angle_alpha   90.00
_cell.angle_beta   90.00
_cell.angle_gamma   90.00
#
_symmetry.space_group_name_H-M   'P 1'
#
loop_
_entity.id
_entity.type
_entity.pdbx_description
1 polymer ?
#
loop_
_entity_poly.entity_id
_entity_poly.type
_entity_poly.pdbx_seq_one_letter_code
_entity_poly.pdbx_strand_id
1 'polypeptide(L)'
;NERNRRMLANRLPRFHYTKLPWFSILVTTAQVIVFIVELVKMGIWTGSPFQTKPYFNPMIGPSTYVLINMGARYVPCMHKIQGITLDTSIQFPCPNSTSTDTNVCNLNELCGLSGIPIVDNEFVPSQYYRIVLPIFLHAGILHIFFNMILQLTMGLAVERSIGWLKYSIIYIASGVAGFLLGANFSQNGVASTGASGSLFGIIAANFLLFIYCGTRNTNIYETKRYKTFILIMVLEIVVSFVLGLLPGLDNFSHIGGFCMGVLTSILLLPDPSFVYKKGVYTYDSDTTTWKSFVDNWNPICKLWDKVRWKVALWAVARITSLVLAIVYFALLTKNLKSKKQENNEETCLWCKYFNCIPVNNWCEQGEVTVTTSVVSASTAT
;
A
#
# COMPACT_ATOMS: atom_id res chain seq x y z
N ASN A 1 -48.80 -12.27 -7.19
CA ASN A 1 -47.85 -11.74 -8.21
C ASN A 1 -46.37 -11.85 -7.81
N GLU A 2 -46.00 -12.75 -6.89
CA GLU A 2 -44.62 -12.89 -6.40
C GLU A 2 -43.74 -13.73 -7.34
N ARG A 3 -44.33 -14.73 -8.02
CA ARG A 3 -43.66 -15.56 -9.03
C ARG A 3 -43.13 -14.72 -10.20
N ASN A 4 -43.94 -13.84 -10.76
CA ASN A 4 -43.54 -12.94 -11.84
C ASN A 4 -42.45 -11.94 -11.41
N ARG A 5 -42.49 -11.48 -10.15
CA ARG A 5 -41.44 -10.63 -9.56
C ARG A 5 -40.12 -11.39 -9.36
N ARG A 6 -40.15 -12.63 -8.86
CA ARG A 6 -38.96 -13.49 -8.75
C ARG A 6 -38.38 -13.82 -10.13
N MET A 7 -39.23 -14.06 -11.12
CA MET A 7 -38.81 -14.26 -12.51
C MET A 7 -38.16 -13.00 -13.10
N LEU A 8 -38.70 -11.81 -12.85
CA LEU A 8 -38.10 -10.54 -13.28
C LEU A 8 -36.76 -10.27 -12.57
N ALA A 9 -36.68 -10.52 -11.27
CA ALA A 9 -35.44 -10.39 -10.49
C ALA A 9 -34.35 -11.41 -10.90
N ASN A 10 -34.76 -12.59 -11.39
CA ASN A 10 -33.86 -13.59 -11.96
C ASN A 10 -33.46 -13.28 -13.42
N ARG A 11 -34.26 -12.47 -14.13
CA ARG A 11 -33.96 -12.00 -15.50
C ARG A 11 -33.04 -10.78 -15.51
N LEU A 12 -33.07 -9.96 -14.46
CA LEU A 12 -32.11 -8.87 -14.29
C LEU A 12 -30.74 -9.46 -13.98
N PRO A 13 -29.66 -9.04 -14.66
CA PRO A 13 -28.33 -9.56 -14.40
C PRO A 13 -27.98 -9.36 -12.91
N ARG A 14 -27.71 -10.46 -12.20
CA ARG A 14 -27.34 -10.49 -10.76
C ARG A 14 -25.93 -9.96 -10.48
N PHE A 15 -25.27 -9.45 -11.51
CA PHE A 15 -24.01 -8.76 -11.38
C PHE A 15 -24.15 -7.45 -12.14
N HIS A 16 -23.85 -6.34 -11.48
CA HIS A 16 -23.66 -5.04 -12.12
C HIS A 16 -22.37 -5.06 -12.99
N TYR A 17 -22.33 -5.92 -14.01
CA TYR A 17 -21.30 -5.94 -15.06
C TYR A 17 -21.49 -4.80 -16.09
N THR A 18 -22.39 -3.85 -15.87
CA THR A 18 -22.67 -2.81 -16.87
C THR A 18 -21.58 -1.74 -16.94
N LYS A 19 -20.73 -1.61 -15.90
CA LYS A 19 -19.63 -0.64 -15.88
C LYS A 19 -18.29 -1.36 -15.98
N LEU A 20 -17.54 -1.07 -17.04
CA LEU A 20 -16.18 -1.55 -17.20
C LEU A 20 -15.28 -0.90 -16.13
N PRO A 21 -14.44 -1.69 -15.43
CA PRO A 21 -13.49 -1.19 -14.44
C PRO A 21 -12.25 -0.63 -15.16
N TRP A 22 -12.42 0.52 -15.82
CA TRP A 22 -11.41 1.14 -16.68
C TRP A 22 -10.09 1.39 -15.97
N PHE A 23 -10.13 1.88 -14.72
CA PHE A 23 -8.91 2.21 -14.00
C PHE A 23 -8.14 0.94 -13.63
N SER A 24 -8.81 -0.09 -13.12
CA SER A 24 -8.16 -1.36 -12.79
C SER A 24 -7.57 -2.04 -14.03
N ILE A 25 -8.27 -2.00 -15.17
CA ILE A 25 -7.73 -2.52 -16.43
C ILE A 25 -6.45 -1.75 -16.82
N LEU A 26 -6.51 -0.42 -16.83
CA LEU A 26 -5.37 0.43 -17.21
C LEU A 26 -4.17 0.21 -16.29
N VAL A 27 -4.38 0.22 -14.97
CA VAL A 27 -3.30 0.10 -13.99
C VAL A 27 -2.72 -1.31 -13.98
N THR A 28 -3.53 -2.37 -14.11
CA THR A 28 -3.05 -3.75 -14.27
C THR A 28 -2.21 -3.89 -15.54
N THR A 29 -2.68 -3.36 -16.67
CA THR A 29 -1.91 -3.43 -17.92
C THR A 29 -0.57 -2.70 -17.79
N ALA A 30 -0.56 -1.51 -17.18
CA ALA A 30 0.67 -0.77 -16.92
C ALA A 30 1.63 -1.56 -16.02
N GLN A 31 1.13 -2.16 -14.93
CA GLN A 31 1.93 -2.96 -13.99
C GLN A 31 2.55 -4.19 -14.65
N VAL A 32 1.81 -4.90 -15.51
CA VAL A 32 2.33 -6.05 -16.25
C VAL A 32 3.40 -5.63 -17.25
N ILE A 33 3.18 -4.52 -17.99
CA ILE A 33 4.18 -3.99 -18.94
C ILE A 33 5.45 -3.59 -18.19
N VAL A 34 5.32 -2.84 -17.09
CA VAL A 34 6.46 -2.42 -16.27
C VAL A 34 7.21 -3.63 -15.73
N PHE A 35 6.51 -4.66 -15.25
CA PHE A 35 7.14 -5.89 -14.76
C PHE A 35 7.93 -6.64 -15.85
N ILE A 36 7.42 -6.69 -17.08
CA ILE A 36 8.18 -7.25 -18.21
C ILE A 36 9.46 -6.44 -18.45
N VAL A 37 9.38 -5.10 -18.40
CA VAL A 37 10.55 -4.22 -18.56
C VAL A 37 11.57 -4.44 -17.43
N GLU A 38 11.12 -4.66 -16.19
CA GLU A 38 12.00 -4.98 -15.05
C GLU A 38 12.83 -6.25 -15.32
N LEU A 39 12.17 -7.32 -15.78
CA LEU A 39 12.85 -8.58 -16.10
C LEU A 39 13.79 -8.45 -17.30
N VAL A 40 13.41 -7.67 -18.33
CA VAL A 40 14.27 -7.40 -19.49
C VAL A 40 15.51 -6.61 -19.07
N LYS A 41 15.37 -5.56 -18.26
CA LYS A 41 16.51 -4.79 -17.75
C LYS A 41 17.45 -5.62 -16.91
N MET A 42 16.90 -6.46 -16.01
CA MET A 42 17.70 -7.41 -15.25
C MET A 42 18.49 -8.35 -16.18
N GLY A 43 17.81 -8.92 -17.19
CA GLY A 43 18.45 -9.78 -18.19
C GLY A 43 19.61 -9.12 -18.94
N ILE A 44 19.46 -7.85 -19.32
CA ILE A 44 20.51 -7.08 -20.01
C ILE A 44 21.72 -6.82 -19.11
N TRP A 45 21.51 -6.49 -17.82
CA TRP A 45 22.59 -6.08 -16.94
C TRP A 45 23.30 -7.22 -16.23
N THR A 46 22.60 -8.29 -15.87
CA THR A 46 23.18 -9.41 -15.11
C THR A 46 23.25 -10.71 -15.91
N GLY A 47 22.77 -10.72 -17.16
CA GLY A 47 22.74 -11.90 -18.04
C GLY A 47 21.64 -12.92 -17.70
N SER A 48 20.78 -12.63 -16.73
CA SER A 48 19.65 -13.49 -16.32
C SER A 48 18.46 -12.60 -15.94
N PRO A 49 17.22 -12.92 -16.35
CA PRO A 49 16.03 -12.13 -15.99
C PRO A 49 15.67 -12.23 -14.51
N PHE A 50 16.18 -13.24 -13.80
CA PHE A 50 15.94 -13.46 -12.37
C PHE A 50 17.22 -13.37 -11.57
N GLN A 51 17.13 -12.80 -10.37
CA GLN A 51 18.24 -12.75 -9.42
C GLN A 51 18.50 -14.14 -8.82
N THR A 52 19.56 -14.80 -9.30
CA THR A 52 20.10 -16.03 -8.74
C THR A 52 21.40 -15.81 -7.95
N LYS A 53 22.03 -14.64 -8.12
CA LYS A 53 23.28 -14.23 -7.47
C LYS A 53 23.17 -12.75 -7.02
N PRO A 54 23.90 -12.31 -5.97
CA PRO A 54 24.77 -13.11 -5.09
C PRO A 54 24.01 -14.11 -4.20
N TYR A 55 22.72 -13.88 -3.99
CA TYR A 55 21.79 -14.81 -3.36
C TYR A 55 20.53 -14.92 -4.20
N PHE A 56 19.77 -15.99 -3.99
CA PHE A 56 18.50 -16.22 -4.67
C PHE A 56 17.41 -15.29 -4.14
N ASN A 57 16.71 -14.57 -5.02
CA ASN A 57 15.53 -13.80 -4.65
C ASN A 57 14.29 -14.71 -4.55
N PRO A 58 13.71 -14.94 -3.35
CA PRO A 58 12.56 -15.83 -3.17
C PRO A 58 11.32 -15.41 -3.95
N MET A 59 11.19 -14.12 -4.31
CA MET A 59 10.05 -13.61 -5.06
C MET A 59 10.13 -13.91 -6.56
N ILE A 60 11.24 -14.50 -7.04
CA ILE A 60 11.52 -14.82 -8.45
C ILE A 60 11.40 -13.56 -9.31
N GLY A 61 12.37 -12.65 -9.16
CA GLY A 61 12.30 -11.32 -9.75
C GLY A 61 13.65 -10.66 -9.99
N PRO A 62 13.63 -9.37 -10.40
CA PRO A 62 14.83 -8.57 -10.55
C PRO A 62 15.52 -8.35 -9.20
N SER A 63 16.77 -7.87 -9.23
CA SER A 63 17.46 -7.47 -8.01
C SER A 63 16.95 -6.13 -7.46
N THR A 64 17.08 -5.94 -6.16
CA THR A 64 16.74 -4.67 -5.50
C THR A 64 17.46 -3.48 -6.13
N TYR A 65 18.71 -3.66 -6.57
CA TYR A 65 19.50 -2.60 -7.21
C TYR A 65 18.93 -2.18 -8.57
N VAL A 66 18.43 -3.14 -9.37
CA VAL A 66 17.70 -2.84 -10.61
C VAL A 66 16.42 -2.07 -10.30
N LEU A 67 15.66 -2.49 -9.28
CA LEU A 67 14.43 -1.80 -8.87
C LEU A 67 14.71 -0.37 -8.37
N ILE A 68 15.78 -0.16 -7.60
CA ILE A 68 16.23 1.18 -7.18
C ILE A 68 16.56 2.02 -8.41
N ASN A 69 17.31 1.48 -9.37
CA ASN A 69 17.63 2.22 -10.60
C ASN A 69 16.36 2.55 -11.41
N MET A 70 15.37 1.66 -11.42
CA MET A 70 14.09 1.87 -12.09
C MET A 70 13.12 2.81 -11.35
N GLY A 71 13.42 3.18 -10.12
CA GLY A 71 12.65 4.19 -9.38
C GLY A 71 11.85 3.68 -8.18
N ALA A 72 12.23 2.54 -7.60
CA ALA A 72 11.69 2.08 -6.32
C ALA A 72 11.87 3.12 -5.19
N ARG A 73 11.06 3.05 -4.13
CA ARG A 73 11.19 3.94 -2.97
C ARG A 73 12.52 3.61 -2.31
N TYR A 74 13.45 4.57 -2.28
CA TYR A 74 14.75 4.44 -1.63
C TYR A 74 15.15 5.80 -1.07
N VAL A 75 15.25 5.92 0.26
CA VAL A 75 15.38 7.22 0.94
C VAL A 75 16.66 7.97 0.53
N PRO A 76 17.84 7.32 0.39
CA PRO A 76 19.04 8.00 -0.07
C PRO A 76 18.93 8.64 -1.46
N CYS A 77 18.06 8.13 -2.36
CA CYS A 77 17.81 8.78 -3.65
C CYS A 77 16.87 10.01 -3.55
N MET A 78 16.13 10.15 -2.45
CA MET A 78 15.03 11.11 -2.29
C MET A 78 15.42 12.32 -1.44
N HIS A 79 16.24 12.13 -0.41
CA HIS A 79 16.60 13.14 0.58
C HIS A 79 18.02 12.93 1.12
N LYS A 80 18.64 14.02 1.60
CA LYS A 80 20.00 14.01 2.15
C LYS A 80 20.01 13.24 3.48
N ILE A 81 21.03 12.42 3.69
CA ILE A 81 21.26 11.67 4.93
C ILE A 81 22.75 11.73 5.26
N GLN A 82 23.06 12.19 6.47
CA GLN A 82 24.41 12.28 7.01
C GLN A 82 25.04 10.90 7.11
N GLY A 83 26.29 10.79 6.63
CA GLY A 83 27.01 9.52 6.57
C GLY A 83 26.57 8.57 5.46
N ILE A 84 25.68 8.99 4.54
CA ILE A 84 25.31 8.23 3.35
C ILE A 84 25.43 9.08 2.08
N THR A 85 24.70 10.20 2.02
CA THR A 85 24.66 11.05 0.82
C THR A 85 25.68 12.17 0.88
N LEU A 86 26.16 12.51 2.08
CA LEU A 86 27.20 13.53 2.27
C LEU A 86 28.62 12.99 2.08
N ASP A 87 28.76 11.67 1.97
CA ASP A 87 30.05 11.02 1.75
C ASP A 87 30.06 10.35 0.36
N THR A 88 30.81 10.92 -0.58
CA THR A 88 30.95 10.39 -1.94
C THR A 88 31.84 9.15 -2.04
N SER A 89 32.54 8.78 -0.96
CA SER A 89 33.39 7.59 -0.93
C SER A 89 32.59 6.29 -0.80
N ILE A 90 31.36 6.38 -0.28
CA ILE A 90 30.50 5.21 -0.06
C ILE A 90 30.09 4.60 -1.40
N GLN A 91 30.34 3.29 -1.50
CA GLN A 91 30.00 2.50 -2.67
C GLN A 91 28.82 1.59 -2.36
N PHE A 92 27.91 1.47 -3.33
CA PHE A 92 26.73 0.62 -3.27
C PHE A 92 26.83 -0.47 -4.34
N PRO A 93 26.23 -1.65 -4.15
CA PRO A 93 26.18 -2.65 -5.20
C PRO A 93 25.42 -2.12 -6.42
N CYS A 94 26.00 -2.28 -7.60
CA CYS A 94 25.41 -1.77 -8.83
C CYS A 94 24.23 -2.60 -9.33
N PRO A 95 23.40 -2.04 -10.22
CA PRO A 95 22.33 -2.78 -10.89
C PRO A 95 22.81 -4.02 -11.66
N ASN A 96 24.06 -4.00 -12.16
CA ASN A 96 24.71 -5.13 -12.84
C ASN A 96 25.51 -6.06 -11.89
N SER A 97 25.41 -5.86 -10.58
CA SER A 97 26.19 -6.65 -9.63
C SER A 97 25.64 -8.08 -9.50
N THR A 98 26.53 -9.06 -9.67
CA THR A 98 26.25 -10.49 -9.46
C THR A 98 27.02 -11.08 -8.27
N SER A 99 27.75 -10.24 -7.53
CA SER A 99 28.56 -10.60 -6.36
C SER A 99 28.30 -9.60 -5.24
N THR A 100 28.68 -9.91 -4.00
CA THR A 100 28.54 -8.98 -2.87
C THR A 100 29.53 -7.81 -2.95
N ASP A 101 30.70 -8.01 -3.54
CA ASP A 101 31.85 -7.11 -3.29
C ASP A 101 32.55 -6.57 -4.54
N THR A 102 32.32 -7.11 -5.75
CA THR A 102 33.16 -6.76 -6.92
C THR A 102 32.60 -5.65 -7.81
N ASN A 103 31.28 -5.51 -7.88
CA ASN A 103 30.61 -4.53 -8.76
C ASN A 103 29.87 -3.49 -7.91
N VAL A 104 30.64 -2.50 -7.45
CA VAL A 104 30.13 -1.40 -6.63
C VAL A 104 30.23 -0.07 -7.39
N CYS A 105 29.31 0.86 -7.11
CA CYS A 105 29.22 2.17 -7.74
C CYS A 105 28.70 3.22 -6.77
N ASN A 106 28.85 4.47 -7.20
CA ASN A 106 28.33 5.62 -6.48
C ASN A 106 26.78 5.64 -6.44
N LEU A 107 26.25 6.48 -5.56
CA LEU A 107 24.81 6.66 -5.41
C LEU A 107 24.12 7.20 -6.68
N ASN A 108 24.82 8.02 -7.47
CA ASN A 108 24.29 8.58 -8.71
C ASN A 108 23.97 7.49 -9.76
N GLU A 109 24.84 6.50 -9.91
CA GLU A 109 24.64 5.36 -10.79
C GLU A 109 23.53 4.43 -10.29
N LEU A 110 23.50 4.15 -8.98
CA LEU A 110 22.43 3.36 -8.37
C LEU A 110 21.06 4.03 -8.55
N CYS A 111 20.96 5.33 -8.31
CA CYS A 111 19.75 6.14 -8.44
C CYS A 111 19.54 6.67 -9.88
N GLY A 112 20.13 6.05 -10.89
CA GLY A 112 20.36 6.62 -12.23
C GLY A 112 19.15 6.99 -13.10
N LEU A 113 17.91 6.85 -12.66
CA LEU A 113 16.73 7.19 -13.48
C LEU A 113 16.70 8.66 -13.92
N SER A 114 17.05 9.59 -13.02
CA SER A 114 17.24 11.01 -13.32
C SER A 114 18.63 11.54 -12.90
N GLY A 115 19.47 10.66 -12.36
CA GLY A 115 20.74 11.02 -11.74
C GLY A 115 20.58 11.80 -10.44
N ILE A 116 21.69 11.98 -9.74
CA ILE A 116 21.79 12.82 -8.54
C ILE A 116 22.96 13.79 -8.75
N PRO A 117 22.72 15.11 -8.76
CA PRO A 117 23.79 16.08 -8.89
C PRO A 117 24.72 16.02 -7.68
N ILE A 118 26.01 16.21 -7.94
CA ILE A 118 27.06 16.34 -6.93
C ILE A 118 27.42 17.81 -6.82
N VAL A 119 27.30 18.39 -5.63
CA VAL A 119 27.64 19.79 -5.34
C VAL A 119 28.53 19.78 -4.09
N ASP A 120 29.67 20.46 -4.14
CA ASP A 120 30.63 20.55 -3.03
C ASP A 120 31.04 19.19 -2.46
N ASN A 121 31.23 18.19 -3.34
CA ASN A 121 31.55 16.81 -2.99
C ASN A 121 30.48 16.11 -2.12
N GLU A 122 29.22 16.53 -2.23
CA GLU A 122 28.05 15.88 -1.62
C GLU A 122 27.00 15.53 -2.68
N PHE A 123 26.26 14.44 -2.47
CA PHE A 123 25.08 14.14 -3.29
C PHE A 123 23.89 15.01 -2.86
N VAL A 124 23.18 15.60 -3.84
CA VAL A 124 21.95 16.39 -3.62
C VAL A 124 20.73 15.66 -4.19
N PRO A 125 20.21 14.62 -3.50
CA PRO A 125 19.06 13.85 -3.96
C PRO A 125 17.77 14.68 -3.99
N SER A 126 16.98 14.49 -5.05
CA SER A 126 15.70 15.21 -5.27
C SER A 126 14.62 14.35 -5.95
N GLN A 127 14.76 13.02 -5.92
CA GLN A 127 13.93 12.10 -6.69
C GLN A 127 12.58 11.77 -6.00
N TYR A 128 11.77 12.79 -5.71
CA TYR A 128 10.48 12.63 -4.99
C TYR A 128 9.41 11.86 -5.79
N TYR A 129 9.59 11.69 -7.11
CA TYR A 129 8.72 10.82 -7.91
C TYR A 129 8.74 9.35 -7.44
N ARG A 130 9.74 8.96 -6.65
CA ARG A 130 9.86 7.65 -5.98
C ARG A 130 8.82 7.39 -4.90
N ILE A 131 7.87 8.31 -4.68
CA ILE A 131 6.68 8.06 -3.84
C ILE A 131 5.50 7.55 -4.70
N VAL A 132 5.48 7.87 -6.00
CA VAL A 132 4.38 7.49 -6.90
C VAL A 132 4.78 6.32 -7.79
N LEU A 133 5.97 6.39 -8.39
CA LEU A 133 6.43 5.43 -9.38
C LEU A 133 6.51 3.97 -8.88
N PRO A 134 6.89 3.68 -7.61
CA PRO A 134 6.98 2.31 -7.14
C PRO A 134 5.64 1.58 -7.06
N ILE A 135 4.49 2.27 -7.17
CA ILE A 135 3.15 1.65 -7.25
C ILE A 135 3.06 0.69 -8.45
N PHE A 136 3.86 0.93 -9.49
CA PHE A 136 3.85 0.17 -10.74
C PHE A 136 4.93 -0.93 -10.79
N LEU A 137 5.98 -0.79 -9.99
CA LEU A 137 7.15 -1.67 -9.96
C LEU A 137 6.90 -2.89 -9.05
N HIS A 138 7.46 -4.06 -9.36
CA HIS A 138 7.23 -5.30 -8.60
C HIS A 138 8.52 -6.09 -8.33
N ALA A 139 8.63 -6.63 -7.12
CA ALA A 139 9.84 -7.34 -6.67
C ALA A 139 10.02 -8.76 -7.27
N GLY A 140 9.03 -9.27 -8.01
CA GLY A 140 9.08 -10.60 -8.62
C GLY A 140 7.71 -11.17 -8.98
N ILE A 141 7.71 -12.37 -9.57
CA ILE A 141 6.51 -13.05 -10.09
C ILE A 141 5.50 -13.32 -8.97
N LEU A 142 5.95 -13.81 -7.82
CA LEU A 142 5.05 -14.09 -6.69
C LEU A 142 4.40 -12.80 -6.18
N HIS A 143 5.17 -11.72 -6.12
CA HIS A 143 4.69 -10.43 -5.65
C HIS A 143 3.63 -9.84 -6.58
N ILE A 144 3.87 -9.78 -7.90
CA ILE A 144 2.86 -9.30 -8.84
C ILE A 144 1.64 -10.21 -8.87
N PHE A 145 1.82 -11.53 -8.76
CA PHE A 145 0.70 -12.49 -8.73
C PHE A 145 -0.27 -12.22 -7.58
N PHE A 146 0.21 -12.08 -6.34
CA PHE A 146 -0.67 -11.78 -5.20
C PHE A 146 -1.32 -10.39 -5.30
N ASN A 147 -0.59 -9.38 -5.78
CA ASN A 147 -1.18 -8.05 -6.04
C ASN A 147 -2.30 -8.15 -7.10
N MET A 148 -2.09 -8.89 -8.18
CA MET A 148 -3.10 -9.07 -9.23
C MET A 148 -4.31 -9.86 -8.74
N ILE A 149 -4.14 -10.87 -7.89
CA ILE A 149 -5.30 -11.58 -7.29
C ILE A 149 -6.18 -10.57 -6.56
N LEU A 150 -5.62 -9.78 -5.64
CA LEU A 150 -6.44 -8.85 -4.86
C LEU A 150 -7.04 -7.74 -5.73
N GLN A 151 -6.26 -7.20 -6.68
CA GLN A 151 -6.71 -6.15 -7.59
C GLN A 151 -7.82 -6.64 -8.54
N LEU A 152 -7.67 -7.83 -9.12
CA LEU A 152 -8.62 -8.39 -10.10
C LEU A 152 -9.84 -9.04 -9.45
N THR A 153 -9.79 -9.39 -8.17
CA THR A 153 -10.96 -9.90 -7.43
C THR A 153 -11.68 -8.80 -6.67
N MET A 154 -11.04 -8.25 -5.65
CA MET A 154 -11.62 -7.22 -4.77
C MET A 154 -11.63 -5.85 -5.45
N GLY A 155 -10.52 -5.46 -6.09
CA GLY A 155 -10.40 -4.14 -6.74
C GLY A 155 -11.48 -3.90 -7.81
N LEU A 156 -11.70 -4.87 -8.71
CA LEU A 156 -12.75 -4.76 -9.74
C LEU A 156 -14.16 -4.66 -9.12
N ALA A 157 -14.43 -5.37 -8.02
CA ALA A 157 -15.72 -5.32 -7.35
C ALA A 157 -15.96 -3.94 -6.73
N VAL A 158 -14.96 -3.39 -6.05
CA VAL A 158 -15.02 -2.05 -5.45
C VAL A 158 -15.17 -0.98 -6.54
N GLU A 159 -14.35 -1.02 -7.60
CA GLU A 159 -14.41 -0.05 -8.71
C GLU A 159 -15.78 -0.02 -9.37
N ARG A 160 -16.38 -1.18 -9.65
CA ARG A 160 -17.74 -1.26 -10.23
C ARG A 160 -18.79 -0.65 -9.31
N SER A 161 -18.61 -0.79 -8.00
CA SER A 161 -19.55 -0.25 -7.01
C SER A 161 -19.46 1.27 -6.86
N ILE A 162 -18.25 1.84 -6.85
CA ILE A 162 -18.04 3.26 -6.50
C ILE A 162 -17.73 4.15 -7.71
N GLY A 163 -17.41 3.54 -8.85
CA GLY A 163 -16.99 4.19 -10.08
C GLY A 163 -15.47 4.41 -10.13
N TRP A 164 -14.94 4.45 -11.37
CA TRP A 164 -13.49 4.52 -11.65
C TRP A 164 -12.80 5.72 -11.01
N LEU A 165 -13.42 6.92 -11.03
CA LEU A 165 -12.79 8.15 -10.53
C LEU A 165 -12.57 8.11 -9.01
N LYS A 166 -13.54 7.60 -8.25
CA LYS A 166 -13.41 7.50 -6.80
C LYS A 166 -12.40 6.42 -6.43
N TYR A 167 -12.48 5.29 -7.13
CA TYR A 167 -11.53 4.19 -6.97
C TYR A 167 -10.09 4.63 -7.25
N SER A 168 -9.85 5.39 -8.34
CA SER A 168 -8.51 5.87 -8.69
C SER A 168 -7.94 6.82 -7.66
N ILE A 169 -8.76 7.72 -7.09
CA ILE A 169 -8.31 8.63 -6.02
C ILE A 169 -7.92 7.84 -4.78
N ILE A 170 -8.77 6.90 -4.33
CA ILE A 170 -8.46 6.06 -3.15
C ILE A 170 -7.19 5.24 -3.40
N TYR A 171 -7.07 4.61 -4.57
CA TYR A 171 -5.94 3.77 -4.94
C TYR A 171 -4.62 4.56 -4.93
N ILE A 172 -4.55 5.66 -5.69
CA ILE A 172 -3.32 6.44 -5.82
C ILE A 172 -2.97 7.14 -4.51
N ALA A 173 -3.95 7.76 -3.82
CA ALA A 173 -3.69 8.42 -2.54
C ALA A 173 -3.16 7.43 -1.50
N SER A 174 -3.71 6.21 -1.45
CA SER A 174 -3.25 5.17 -0.52
C SER A 174 -1.84 4.70 -0.83
N GLY A 175 -1.51 4.47 -2.11
CA GLY A 175 -0.13 4.12 -2.50
C GLY A 175 0.89 5.21 -2.13
N VAL A 176 0.59 6.46 -2.45
CA VAL A 176 1.46 7.61 -2.14
C VAL A 176 1.62 7.80 -0.63
N ALA A 177 0.52 7.73 0.13
CA ALA A 177 0.54 7.80 1.59
C ALA A 177 1.34 6.66 2.22
N GLY A 178 1.18 5.44 1.69
CA GLY A 178 1.96 4.27 2.10
C GLY A 178 3.45 4.50 1.93
N PHE A 179 3.91 4.78 0.70
CA PHE A 179 5.34 5.00 0.46
C PHE A 179 5.90 6.21 1.20
N LEU A 180 5.10 7.25 1.43
CA LEU A 180 5.51 8.39 2.23
C LEU A 180 5.68 8.01 3.71
N LEU A 181 4.78 7.19 4.29
CA LEU A 181 4.95 6.67 5.65
C LEU A 181 6.18 5.75 5.74
N GLY A 182 6.34 4.86 4.76
CA GLY A 182 7.51 3.99 4.63
C GLY A 182 8.82 4.77 4.54
N ALA A 183 8.87 5.87 3.78
CA ALA A 183 10.06 6.71 3.67
C ALA A 183 10.45 7.43 4.97
N ASN A 184 9.51 7.62 5.89
CA ASN A 184 9.77 8.29 7.18
C ASN A 184 10.25 7.32 8.26
N PHE A 185 9.75 6.08 8.26
CA PHE A 185 9.90 5.17 9.41
C PHE A 185 10.52 3.81 9.07
N SER A 186 10.61 3.44 7.80
CA SER A 186 11.41 2.28 7.39
C SER A 186 12.89 2.63 7.38
N GLN A 187 13.75 1.62 7.50
CA GLN A 187 15.19 1.80 7.38
C GLN A 187 15.56 2.44 6.05
N ASN A 188 16.48 3.43 6.11
CA ASN A 188 16.86 4.24 4.97
C ASN A 188 17.46 3.40 3.82
N GLY A 189 18.23 2.35 4.13
CA GLY A 189 18.86 1.46 3.15
C GLY A 189 17.96 0.36 2.58
N VAL A 190 16.68 0.31 2.95
CA VAL A 190 15.73 -0.69 2.43
C VAL A 190 14.87 -0.06 1.35
N ALA A 191 14.93 -0.62 0.15
CA ALA A 191 14.06 -0.23 -0.95
C ALA A 191 12.68 -0.87 -0.85
N SER A 192 11.64 -0.18 -1.33
CA SER A 192 10.26 -0.67 -1.32
C SER A 192 9.57 -0.41 -2.65
N THR A 193 8.71 -1.34 -3.04
CA THR A 193 8.00 -1.32 -4.31
C THR A 193 6.70 -2.11 -4.23
N GLY A 194 5.79 -1.88 -5.16
CA GLY A 194 4.56 -2.66 -5.32
C GLY A 194 3.30 -1.85 -5.12
N ALA A 195 2.22 -2.36 -5.71
CA ALA A 195 0.88 -1.81 -5.56
C ALA A 195 0.26 -2.05 -4.17
N SER A 196 0.90 -2.84 -3.31
CA SER A 196 0.32 -3.36 -2.08
C SER A 196 -0.20 -2.25 -1.14
N GLY A 197 0.52 -1.13 -0.97
CA GLY A 197 0.02 0.03 -0.20
C GLY A 197 -1.32 0.58 -0.74
N SER A 198 -1.44 0.72 -2.07
CA SER A 198 -2.70 1.11 -2.73
C SER A 198 -3.81 0.11 -2.46
N LEU A 199 -3.46 -1.19 -2.53
CA LEU A 199 -4.38 -2.30 -2.34
C LEU A 199 -4.88 -2.42 -0.90
N PHE A 200 -4.05 -2.16 0.11
CA PHE A 200 -4.50 -2.03 1.51
C PHE A 200 -5.52 -0.89 1.67
N GLY A 201 -5.38 0.19 0.92
CA GLY A 201 -6.40 1.23 0.85
C GLY A 201 -7.72 0.76 0.23
N ILE A 202 -7.66 -0.12 -0.78
CA ILE A 202 -8.86 -0.77 -1.36
C ILE A 202 -9.48 -1.78 -0.38
N ILE A 203 -8.68 -2.50 0.40
CA ILE A 203 -9.18 -3.37 1.48
C ILE A 203 -9.96 -2.53 2.50
N ALA A 204 -9.44 -1.37 2.91
CA ALA A 204 -10.15 -0.44 3.78
C ALA A 204 -11.46 0.06 3.15
N ALA A 205 -11.45 0.42 1.86
CA ALA A 205 -12.65 0.84 1.13
C ALA A 205 -13.70 -0.28 1.07
N ASN A 206 -13.29 -1.52 0.78
CA ASN A 206 -14.16 -2.68 0.76
C ASN A 206 -14.77 -2.94 2.15
N PHE A 207 -13.94 -2.90 3.19
CA PHE A 207 -14.36 -3.09 4.58
C PHE A 207 -15.41 -2.04 5.00
N LEU A 208 -15.17 -0.76 4.70
CA LEU A 208 -16.12 0.31 4.99
C LEU A 208 -17.41 0.18 4.18
N LEU A 209 -17.32 -0.19 2.90
CA LEU A 209 -18.50 -0.41 2.05
C LEU A 209 -19.39 -1.53 2.62
N PHE A 210 -18.79 -2.58 3.19
CA PHE A 210 -19.53 -3.60 3.93
C PHE A 210 -20.19 -3.05 5.18
N ILE A 211 -19.44 -2.34 6.02
CA ILE A 211 -19.98 -1.74 7.25
C ILE A 211 -21.18 -0.84 6.93
N TYR A 212 -21.09 -0.04 5.86
CA TYR A 212 -22.14 0.89 5.43
C TYR A 212 -23.36 0.16 4.86
N CYS A 213 -23.16 -0.91 4.08
CA CYS A 213 -24.27 -1.73 3.56
C CYS A 213 -25.05 -2.43 4.69
N GLY A 214 -24.36 -2.84 5.75
CA GLY A 214 -24.96 -3.55 6.90
C GLY A 214 -25.73 -4.81 6.50
N THR A 215 -26.65 -5.26 7.37
CA THR A 215 -27.56 -6.40 7.10
C THR A 215 -28.80 -6.02 6.28
N ARG A 216 -29.03 -4.72 6.07
CA ARG A 216 -30.25 -4.19 5.46
C ARG A 216 -30.18 -4.03 3.95
N ASN A 217 -28.99 -4.15 3.37
CA ASN A 217 -28.80 -4.05 1.94
C ASN A 217 -28.09 -5.27 1.35
N THR A 218 -28.29 -5.49 0.05
CA THR A 218 -27.42 -6.36 -0.74
C THR A 218 -26.04 -5.72 -0.80
N ASN A 219 -25.07 -6.28 -0.08
CA ASN A 219 -23.66 -5.91 -0.22
C ASN A 219 -23.17 -6.18 -1.67
N ILE A 220 -21.97 -5.71 -1.98
CA ILE A 220 -21.38 -5.83 -3.32
C ILE A 220 -21.25 -7.27 -3.85
N TYR A 221 -21.30 -8.27 -2.96
CA TYR A 221 -21.24 -9.69 -3.30
C TYR A 221 -22.59 -10.42 -3.12
N GLU A 222 -23.68 -9.68 -2.87
CA GLU A 222 -25.04 -10.19 -2.68
C GLU A 222 -25.18 -11.33 -1.63
N THR A 223 -24.26 -11.42 -0.66
CA THR A 223 -24.26 -12.48 0.35
C THR A 223 -25.14 -12.14 1.55
N LYS A 224 -25.87 -13.13 2.08
CA LYS A 224 -26.60 -13.01 3.34
C LYS A 224 -25.73 -13.29 4.58
N ARG A 225 -24.52 -13.84 4.40
CA ARG A 225 -23.60 -14.24 5.48
C ARG A 225 -22.70 -13.08 5.93
N TYR A 226 -23.29 -11.93 6.25
CA TYR A 226 -22.56 -10.69 6.57
C TYR A 226 -21.53 -10.85 7.69
N LYS A 227 -21.89 -11.51 8.80
CA LYS A 227 -21.00 -11.71 9.96
C LYS A 227 -19.75 -12.52 9.59
N THR A 228 -19.94 -13.60 8.83
CA THR A 228 -18.82 -14.45 8.37
C THR A 228 -17.89 -13.66 7.46
N PHE A 229 -18.43 -12.87 6.52
CA PHE A 229 -17.61 -12.07 5.60
C PHE A 229 -16.80 -10.98 6.33
N ILE A 230 -17.39 -10.29 7.31
CA ILE A 230 -16.64 -9.34 8.14
C ILE A 230 -15.53 -10.03 8.92
N LEU A 231 -15.82 -11.18 9.53
CA LEU A 231 -14.81 -11.93 10.27
C LEU A 231 -13.65 -12.35 9.36
N ILE A 232 -13.96 -12.81 8.13
CA ILE A 232 -12.95 -13.16 7.13
C ILE A 232 -12.12 -11.93 6.76
N MET A 233 -12.74 -10.78 6.44
CA MET A 233 -11.99 -9.56 6.11
C MET A 233 -11.09 -9.08 7.25
N VAL A 234 -11.57 -9.12 8.50
CA VAL A 234 -10.76 -8.76 9.67
C VAL A 234 -9.58 -9.72 9.81
N LEU A 235 -9.82 -11.03 9.65
CA LEU A 235 -8.76 -12.03 9.68
C LEU A 235 -7.75 -11.80 8.55
N GLU A 236 -8.19 -11.52 7.33
CA GLU A 236 -7.33 -11.19 6.19
C GLU A 236 -6.47 -9.97 6.46
N ILE A 237 -7.03 -8.90 7.02
CA ILE A 237 -6.27 -7.69 7.40
C ILE A 237 -5.19 -8.03 8.44
N VAL A 238 -5.56 -8.77 9.49
CA VAL A 238 -4.62 -9.18 10.56
C VAL A 238 -3.52 -10.05 9.99
N VAL A 239 -3.86 -11.08 9.23
CA VAL A 239 -2.89 -11.98 8.59
C VAL A 239 -1.97 -11.20 7.65
N SER A 240 -2.49 -10.24 6.89
CA SER A 240 -1.67 -9.44 5.97
C SER A 240 -0.62 -8.59 6.71
N PHE A 241 -0.99 -7.96 7.84
CA PHE A 241 -0.02 -7.22 8.67
C PHE A 241 0.98 -8.13 9.38
N VAL A 242 0.56 -9.33 9.80
CA VAL A 242 1.47 -10.33 10.36
C VAL A 242 2.48 -10.81 9.31
N LEU A 243 2.01 -11.08 8.10
CA LEU A 243 2.89 -11.46 6.98
C LEU A 243 3.86 -10.33 6.63
N GLY A 244 3.44 -9.08 6.72
CA GLY A 244 4.32 -7.92 6.47
C GLY A 244 5.45 -7.73 7.49
N LEU A 245 5.50 -8.54 8.55
CA LEU A 245 6.66 -8.63 9.45
C LEU A 245 7.78 -9.55 8.93
N LEU A 246 7.55 -10.23 7.80
CA LEU A 246 8.58 -11.02 7.13
C LEU A 246 9.56 -10.10 6.39
N PRO A 247 10.85 -10.49 6.29
CA PRO A 247 11.86 -9.67 5.63
C PRO A 247 11.52 -9.44 4.15
N GLY A 248 11.75 -8.22 3.68
CA GLY A 248 11.46 -7.80 2.30
C GLY A 248 10.05 -7.24 2.09
N LEU A 249 9.22 -7.14 3.12
CA LEU A 249 7.93 -6.47 3.09
C LEU A 249 7.98 -5.12 3.83
N ASP A 250 7.18 -4.17 3.36
CA ASP A 250 7.11 -2.81 3.90
C ASP A 250 5.75 -2.60 4.57
N ASN A 251 5.69 -2.99 5.84
CA ASN A 251 4.48 -2.89 6.65
C ASN A 251 4.11 -1.42 6.93
N PHE A 252 5.07 -0.51 7.04
CA PHE A 252 4.76 0.93 7.09
C PHE A 252 4.01 1.38 5.84
N SER A 253 4.41 0.93 4.65
CA SER A 253 3.66 1.24 3.43
C SER A 253 2.25 0.65 3.45
N HIS A 254 2.05 -0.54 4.00
CA HIS A 254 0.71 -1.14 4.17
C HIS A 254 -0.16 -0.37 5.16
N ILE A 255 0.39 0.00 6.32
CA ILE A 255 -0.30 0.76 7.36
C ILE A 255 -0.69 2.14 6.82
N GLY A 256 0.25 2.85 6.19
CA GLY A 256 0.00 4.17 5.63
C GLY A 256 -1.06 4.15 4.54
N GLY A 257 -1.01 3.14 3.66
CA GLY A 257 -2.03 2.91 2.64
C GLY A 257 -3.40 2.59 3.23
N PHE A 258 -3.48 1.73 4.24
CA PHE A 258 -4.73 1.41 4.93
C PHE A 258 -5.35 2.64 5.61
N CYS A 259 -4.56 3.42 6.36
CA CYS A 259 -5.02 4.63 7.04
C CYS A 259 -5.55 5.68 6.05
N MET A 260 -4.82 5.95 4.97
CA MET A 260 -5.27 6.86 3.93
C MET A 260 -6.50 6.33 3.18
N GLY A 261 -6.57 5.01 2.97
CA GLY A 261 -7.74 4.34 2.42
C GLY A 261 -8.99 4.53 3.26
N VAL A 262 -8.89 4.41 4.59
CA VAL A 262 -10.00 4.70 5.51
C VAL A 262 -10.46 6.15 5.35
N LEU A 263 -9.53 7.11 5.38
CA LEU A 263 -9.87 8.54 5.29
C LEU A 263 -10.53 8.89 3.95
N THR A 264 -9.90 8.51 2.85
CA THR A 264 -10.40 8.78 1.49
C THR A 264 -11.71 8.05 1.19
N SER A 265 -11.91 6.87 1.79
CA SER A 265 -13.18 6.14 1.68
C SER A 265 -14.31 6.85 2.42
N ILE A 266 -14.12 7.30 3.67
CA ILE A 266 -15.13 8.10 4.39
C ILE A 266 -15.49 9.35 3.58
N LEU A 267 -14.51 9.98 2.94
CA LEU A 267 -14.70 11.17 2.12
C LEU A 267 -15.52 10.91 0.85
N LEU A 268 -15.20 9.84 0.10
CA LEU A 268 -15.68 9.64 -1.28
C LEU A 268 -16.84 8.64 -1.42
N LEU A 269 -16.94 7.67 -0.51
CA LEU A 269 -17.99 6.67 -0.55
C LEU A 269 -19.38 7.30 -0.34
N PRO A 270 -20.44 6.73 -0.94
CA PRO A 270 -21.80 7.21 -0.75
C PRO A 270 -22.17 7.20 0.74
N ASP A 271 -23.03 8.13 1.14
CA ASP A 271 -23.54 8.19 2.51
C ASP A 271 -24.23 6.85 2.85
N PRO A 272 -23.92 6.24 4.02
CA PRO A 272 -24.56 5.01 4.46
C PRO A 272 -26.10 5.08 4.46
N SER A 273 -26.69 6.27 4.63
CA SER A 273 -28.13 6.50 4.64
C SER A 273 -28.78 6.52 3.25
N PHE A 274 -28.00 6.75 2.18
CA PHE A 274 -28.48 6.72 0.79
C PHE A 274 -28.20 5.38 0.09
N VAL A 275 -27.60 4.41 0.79
CA VAL A 275 -27.38 3.06 0.27
C VAL A 275 -28.73 2.37 0.06
N TYR A 276 -29.12 2.26 -1.22
CA TYR A 276 -30.43 1.80 -1.71
C TYR A 276 -30.83 0.43 -1.16
N LYS A 277 -31.95 0.34 -0.43
CA LYS A 277 -32.59 -0.94 -0.08
C LYS A 277 -33.25 -1.56 -1.31
N LYS A 278 -32.78 -2.70 -1.79
CA LYS A 278 -33.56 -3.53 -2.73
C LYS A 278 -34.75 -4.15 -1.98
N GLY A 279 -35.90 -3.49 -2.05
CA GLY A 279 -37.10 -3.89 -1.34
C GLY A 279 -37.77 -5.13 -1.93
N VAL A 280 -37.65 -6.26 -1.24
CA VAL A 280 -38.78 -7.16 -0.92
C VAL A 280 -38.54 -7.66 0.50
N TYR A 281 -39.26 -7.12 1.49
CA TYR A 281 -39.31 -7.74 2.81
C TYR A 281 -40.16 -9.01 2.68
N THR A 282 -39.53 -10.18 2.56
CA THR A 282 -40.22 -11.45 2.84
C THR A 282 -40.20 -11.61 4.35
N TYR A 283 -41.31 -11.30 5.01
CA TYR A 283 -41.50 -11.71 6.40
C TYR A 283 -41.69 -13.22 6.39
N ASP A 284 -40.75 -13.97 6.98
CA ASP A 284 -41.04 -15.35 7.39
C ASP A 284 -42.00 -15.22 8.58
N SER A 285 -43.20 -15.81 8.47
CA SER A 285 -44.23 -15.76 9.52
C SER A 285 -43.75 -16.36 10.83
N ASP A 286 -42.70 -17.18 10.79
CA ASP A 286 -42.24 -18.03 11.90
C ASP A 286 -40.83 -17.63 12.40
N THR A 287 -40.43 -16.36 12.27
CA THR A 287 -39.16 -15.90 12.86
C THR A 287 -39.30 -15.74 14.37
N THR A 288 -38.61 -16.60 15.13
CA THR A 288 -38.50 -16.43 16.59
C THR A 288 -37.88 -15.08 16.95
N THR A 289 -38.28 -14.49 18.08
CA THR A 289 -37.76 -13.20 18.57
C THR A 289 -36.24 -13.17 18.63
N TRP A 290 -35.62 -14.30 18.99
CA TRP A 290 -34.17 -14.46 19.00
C TRP A 290 -33.55 -14.43 17.60
N LYS A 291 -34.16 -15.08 16.62
CA LYS A 291 -33.69 -15.06 15.22
C LYS A 291 -33.83 -13.66 14.62
N SER A 292 -34.94 -12.98 14.88
CA SER A 292 -35.14 -11.57 14.52
C SER A 292 -34.14 -10.61 15.17
N PHE A 293 -33.74 -10.89 16.42
CA PHE A 293 -32.69 -10.13 17.12
C PHE A 293 -31.29 -10.38 16.53
N VAL A 294 -30.94 -11.65 16.26
CA VAL A 294 -29.66 -12.05 15.64
C VAL A 294 -29.52 -11.51 14.21
N ASP A 295 -30.61 -11.50 13.44
CA ASP A 295 -30.67 -11.00 12.06
C ASP A 295 -30.61 -9.46 12.00
N ASN A 296 -31.03 -8.78 13.08
CA ASN A 296 -30.97 -7.32 13.23
C ASN A 296 -29.76 -6.82 14.05
N TRP A 297 -28.77 -7.67 14.31
CA TRP A 297 -27.57 -7.37 15.12
C TRP A 297 -26.57 -6.40 14.45
N ASN A 298 -27.00 -5.44 13.62
CA ASN A 298 -26.13 -4.28 13.36
C ASN A 298 -26.54 -3.15 14.32
N PRO A 299 -25.92 -3.04 15.52
CA PRO A 299 -26.30 -2.04 16.51
C PRO A 299 -26.16 -0.61 15.96
N ILE A 300 -25.23 -0.41 15.01
CA ILE A 300 -25.00 0.86 14.32
C ILE A 300 -26.25 1.28 13.55
N CYS A 301 -26.93 0.39 12.80
CA CYS A 301 -28.11 0.76 12.01
C CYS A 301 -29.28 1.26 12.87
N LYS A 302 -29.56 0.63 14.02
CA LYS A 302 -30.67 1.01 14.90
C LYS A 302 -30.40 2.34 15.61
N LEU A 303 -29.14 2.63 15.91
CA LEU A 303 -28.71 3.91 16.45
C LEU A 303 -28.82 5.00 15.38
N TRP A 304 -28.27 4.76 14.18
CA TRP A 304 -28.25 5.71 13.07
C TRP A 304 -29.64 6.08 12.54
N ASP A 305 -30.62 5.17 12.59
CA ASP A 305 -32.02 5.49 12.23
C ASP A 305 -32.66 6.50 13.18
N LYS A 306 -32.26 6.50 14.46
CA LYS A 306 -32.80 7.41 15.49
C LYS A 306 -32.13 8.78 15.47
N VAL A 307 -30.98 8.90 14.83
CA VAL A 307 -30.20 10.14 14.79
C VAL A 307 -30.77 11.06 13.70
N ARG A 308 -31.47 12.12 14.14
CA ARG A 308 -32.12 13.11 13.25
C ARG A 308 -31.12 13.88 12.38
N TRP A 309 -29.89 14.07 12.86
CA TRP A 309 -28.83 14.86 12.23
C TRP A 309 -27.82 14.00 11.45
N LYS A 310 -28.17 12.78 11.05
CA LYS A 310 -27.26 11.81 10.42
C LYS A 310 -26.51 12.35 9.18
N VAL A 311 -27.18 13.14 8.35
CA VAL A 311 -26.56 13.77 7.16
C VAL A 311 -25.54 14.83 7.58
N ALA A 312 -25.85 15.64 8.61
CA ALA A 312 -24.92 16.63 9.14
C ALA A 312 -23.70 15.97 9.81
N LEU A 313 -23.91 14.89 10.58
CA LEU A 313 -22.82 14.10 11.17
C LEU A 313 -21.93 13.49 10.09
N TRP A 314 -22.52 13.00 9.00
CA TRP A 314 -21.75 12.46 7.89
C TRP A 314 -20.98 13.55 7.14
N ALA A 315 -21.56 14.73 6.96
CA ALA A 315 -20.86 15.89 6.42
C ALA A 315 -19.66 16.30 7.30
N VAL A 316 -19.85 16.34 8.63
CA VAL A 316 -18.75 16.58 9.58
C VAL A 316 -17.68 15.50 9.47
N ALA A 317 -18.05 14.22 9.42
CA ALA A 317 -17.10 13.13 9.25
C ALA A 317 -16.27 13.26 7.97
N ARG A 318 -16.88 13.70 6.86
CA ARG A 318 -16.17 13.98 5.60
C ARG A 318 -15.20 15.15 5.71
N ILE A 319 -15.63 16.25 6.32
CA ILE A 319 -14.77 17.43 6.53
C ILE A 319 -13.58 17.05 7.41
N THR A 320 -13.84 16.38 8.54
CA THR A 320 -12.80 15.89 9.43
C THR A 320 -11.84 14.94 8.71
N SER A 321 -12.37 13.99 7.92
CA SER A 321 -11.55 13.06 7.16
C SER A 321 -10.66 13.76 6.13
N LEU A 322 -11.19 14.76 5.42
CA LEU A 322 -10.42 15.58 4.48
C LEU A 322 -9.30 16.34 5.19
N VAL A 323 -9.61 17.00 6.31
CA VAL A 323 -8.61 17.73 7.11
C VAL A 323 -7.52 16.77 7.61
N LEU A 324 -7.90 15.62 8.15
CA LEU A 324 -6.96 14.61 8.62
C LEU A 324 -6.08 14.06 7.49
N ALA A 325 -6.63 13.82 6.29
CA ALA A 325 -5.86 13.37 5.14
C ALA A 325 -4.83 14.42 4.70
N ILE A 326 -5.21 15.69 4.66
CA ILE A 326 -4.31 16.81 4.31
C ILE A 326 -3.21 16.95 5.37
N VAL A 327 -3.58 16.95 6.66
CA VAL A 327 -2.63 17.03 7.78
C VAL A 327 -1.67 15.85 7.75
N TYR A 328 -2.17 14.64 7.50
CA TYR A 328 -1.35 13.44 7.38
C TYR A 328 -0.29 13.57 6.28
N PHE A 329 -0.68 13.98 5.06
CA PHE A 329 0.27 14.24 3.98
C PHE A 329 1.28 15.35 4.31
N ALA A 330 0.80 16.46 4.87
CA ALA A 330 1.64 17.61 5.20
C ALA A 330 2.68 17.26 6.28
N LEU A 331 2.27 16.56 7.34
CA LEU A 331 3.15 16.15 8.42
C LEU A 331 4.22 15.17 7.96
N LEU A 332 3.84 14.14 7.19
CA LEU A 332 4.81 13.17 6.68
C LEU A 332 5.79 13.79 5.68
N THR A 333 5.32 14.71 4.83
CA THR A 333 6.21 15.43 3.90
C THR A 333 7.17 16.36 4.67
N LYS A 334 6.67 17.04 5.71
CA LYS A 334 7.50 17.90 6.56
C LYS A 334 8.53 17.09 7.35
N ASN A 335 8.15 15.93 7.87
CA ASN A 335 9.03 15.07 8.64
C ASN A 335 10.14 14.46 7.75
N LEU A 336 9.80 14.04 6.53
CA LEU A 336 10.78 13.51 5.56
C LEU A 336 11.88 14.54 5.22
N LYS A 337 11.53 15.83 5.23
CA LYS A 337 12.46 16.95 4.97
C LYS A 337 13.03 17.58 6.25
N SER A 338 12.83 16.94 7.40
CA SER A 338 13.31 17.47 8.67
C SER A 338 14.81 17.31 8.80
N LYS A 339 15.49 18.29 9.40
CA LYS A 339 16.91 18.19 9.76
C LYS A 339 17.22 16.96 10.60
N LYS A 340 16.25 16.47 11.38
CA LYS A 340 16.40 15.23 12.15
C LYS A 340 16.64 14.02 11.24
N GLN A 341 15.91 13.96 10.12
CA GLN A 341 16.10 12.91 9.11
C GLN A 341 17.43 13.11 8.37
N GLU A 342 17.81 14.37 8.08
CA GLU A 342 19.12 14.70 7.48
C GLU A 342 20.28 14.24 8.35
N ASN A 343 20.21 14.45 9.66
CA ASN A 343 21.27 14.04 10.60
C ASN A 343 21.33 12.52 10.84
N ASN A 344 20.47 11.74 10.19
CA ASN A 344 20.28 10.30 10.44
C ASN A 344 20.04 10.00 11.93
N GLU A 345 19.45 10.95 12.66
CA GLU A 345 19.11 10.75 14.07
C GLU A 345 17.91 9.80 14.13
N GLU A 346 18.02 8.73 14.90
CA GLU A 346 16.93 7.76 15.07
C GLU A 346 15.66 8.49 15.50
N THR A 347 14.71 8.63 14.57
CA THR A 347 13.41 9.25 14.83
C THR A 347 12.60 8.39 15.79
N CYS A 348 12.82 7.07 15.77
CA CYS A 348 12.12 6.10 16.59
C CYS A 348 12.85 4.74 16.66
N LEU A 349 13.50 4.45 17.80
CA LEU A 349 14.23 3.20 18.07
C LEU A 349 13.39 1.91 17.90
N TRP A 350 12.10 1.96 18.27
CA TRP A 350 11.20 0.80 18.24
C TRP A 350 10.41 0.66 16.94
N CYS A 351 10.46 1.65 16.04
CA CYS A 351 9.66 1.64 14.82
C CYS A 351 10.08 0.51 13.86
N LYS A 352 11.35 0.08 13.89
CA LYS A 352 11.81 -1.05 13.08
C LYS A 352 10.97 -2.31 13.27
N TYR A 353 10.47 -2.55 14.48
CA TYR A 353 9.65 -3.73 14.82
C TYR A 353 8.25 -3.75 14.18
N PHE A 354 7.85 -2.69 13.49
CA PHE A 354 6.63 -2.71 12.66
C PHE A 354 6.85 -3.38 11.32
N ASN A 355 8.09 -3.42 10.82
CA ASN A 355 8.48 -4.07 9.57
C ASN A 355 9.11 -5.45 9.76
N CYS A 356 9.45 -5.84 10.99
CA CYS A 356 10.21 -7.05 11.24
C CYS A 356 9.95 -7.63 12.63
N ILE A 357 10.12 -8.94 12.74
CA ILE A 357 10.24 -9.63 14.02
C ILE A 357 11.74 -9.75 14.37
N PRO A 358 12.15 -9.52 15.64
CA PRO A 358 13.55 -9.61 16.07
C PRO A 358 14.04 -11.06 16.17
N VAL A 359 14.13 -11.73 15.03
CA VAL A 359 14.65 -13.08 14.86
C VAL A 359 15.74 -13.02 13.79
N ASN A 360 16.86 -13.71 14.01
CA ASN A 360 17.96 -13.84 13.04
C ASN A 360 18.42 -12.51 12.41
N ASN A 361 18.47 -11.44 13.20
CA ASN A 361 18.85 -10.07 12.78
C ASN A 361 18.03 -9.53 11.58
N TRP A 362 16.79 -10.00 11.37
CA TRP A 362 15.93 -9.51 10.29
C TRP A 362 15.63 -8.02 10.39
N CYS A 363 15.61 -7.50 11.61
CA CYS A 363 15.40 -6.09 11.89
C CYS A 363 16.63 -5.20 11.66
N GLU A 364 17.80 -5.77 11.38
CA GLU A 364 19.05 -5.03 11.12
C GLU A 364 19.37 -5.04 9.61
N GLN A 365 18.59 -5.75 8.80
CA GLN A 365 18.79 -5.85 7.34
C GLN A 365 18.51 -4.51 6.65
N GLY A 366 19.54 -3.92 6.04
CA GLY A 366 19.43 -2.64 5.34
C GLY A 366 19.61 -1.41 6.23
N GLU A 367 20.09 -1.60 7.45
CA GLU A 367 20.69 -0.53 8.24
C GLU A 367 22.02 -0.14 7.57
N VAL A 368 22.09 1.11 7.10
CA VAL A 368 23.35 1.64 6.55
C VAL A 368 24.18 2.10 7.73
N THR A 369 25.12 1.26 8.17
CA THR A 369 25.99 1.58 9.30
C THR A 369 27.05 2.59 8.88
N VAL A 370 27.04 3.75 9.53
CA VAL A 370 28.11 4.75 9.41
C VAL A 370 29.24 4.31 10.35
N THR A 371 30.14 3.47 9.86
CA THR A 371 31.36 3.19 10.63
C THR A 371 32.28 4.39 10.47
N THR A 372 32.23 5.35 11.40
CA THR A 372 33.30 6.35 11.52
C THR A 372 34.59 5.62 11.86
N SER A 373 35.44 5.42 10.87
CA SER A 373 36.83 5.01 11.09
C SER A 373 37.53 6.16 11.82
N VAL A 374 37.54 6.09 13.16
CA VAL A 374 38.48 6.88 13.96
C VAL A 374 39.86 6.35 13.60
N VAL A 375 40.53 7.04 12.69
CA VAL A 375 41.97 6.88 12.48
C VAL A 375 42.63 7.35 13.76
N SER A 376 42.88 6.42 14.68
CA SER A 376 43.77 6.65 15.80
C SER A 376 45.13 6.99 15.23
N ALA A 377 45.47 8.28 15.22
CA ALA A 377 46.81 8.74 14.93
C ALA A 377 47.76 8.08 15.95
N SER A 378 48.54 7.10 15.49
CA SER A 378 49.66 6.59 16.26
C SER A 378 50.70 7.70 16.35
N THR A 379 50.69 8.42 17.48
CA THR A 379 51.84 9.21 17.91
C THR A 379 53.02 8.25 18.11
N ALA A 380 53.92 8.23 17.13
CA ALA A 380 55.26 7.73 17.32
C ALA A 380 56.07 8.82 18.05
N THR A 381 56.49 8.51 19.27
CA THR A 381 57.63 9.12 19.97
C THR A 381 58.35 8.03 20.73
#